data_AF-A0A3N4KDB1-F1
#
_entry.id   AF-A0A3N4KDB1-F1
#
_cell.length_a   1.000
_cell.length_b   1.000
_cell.length_c   1.000
_cell.angle_alpha   90.00
_cell.angle_beta   90.00
_cell.angle_gamma   90.00
#
_symmetry.space_group_name_H-M   'P 1'
#
loop_
_entity.id
_entity.type
_entity.pdbx_description
1 polymer ?
#
loop_
_entity_poly.entity_id
_entity_poly.type
_entity_poly.pdbx_seq_one_letter_code
_entity_poly.pdbx_strand_id
1 'polypeptide(L)'
;MSSHANQPVCPTVTGVTIESTADALKIVKACQKQYFHCVPRRPLDNERSELIKSGHVFVYEENESRIKRWTDSIRWSPSRAMTNLLVYREVFDKFKPGGRRVIRPNARNPRMQPYSSSGRPSSLLDPLLQALRPEERKAVVGSLHDSYLFKEDGLCKKTLAVTIDQYKYHIVAYFKISDVLNKILRRPEEIYPFLREIDVRGVAEMNPRYKHHIDVSGRY
;
A
#
# COMPACT_ATOMS: atom_id res chain seq x y z
N MET A 1 -10.28 4.00 33.13
CA MET A 1 -10.24 3.34 31.80
C MET A 1 -10.53 4.41 30.76
N SER A 2 -9.65 4.62 29.79
CA SER A 2 -9.77 5.70 28.81
C SER A 2 -10.81 5.38 27.72
N SER A 3 -11.79 6.25 27.52
CA SER A 3 -12.95 6.03 26.63
C SER A 3 -12.66 6.35 25.16
N HIS A 4 -11.64 5.72 24.59
CA HIS A 4 -11.22 5.86 23.17
C HIS A 4 -12.36 5.64 22.14
N ALA A 5 -13.44 4.97 22.55
CA ALA A 5 -14.66 4.77 21.74
C ALA A 5 -15.25 6.08 21.17
N ASN A 6 -15.13 7.21 21.88
CA ASN A 6 -15.73 8.48 21.48
C ASN A 6 -14.73 9.54 20.98
N GLN A 7 -13.44 9.19 20.83
CA GLN A 7 -12.48 10.06 20.15
C GLN A 7 -12.68 9.94 18.63
N PRO A 8 -12.72 11.04 17.84
CA PRO A 8 -12.77 10.96 16.38
C PRO A 8 -11.45 10.38 15.83
N VAL A 9 -11.52 9.60 14.75
CA VAL A 9 -10.30 9.16 14.04
C VAL A 9 -9.92 10.19 13.00
N CYS A 10 -8.64 10.55 12.97
CA CYS A 10 -8.00 11.33 11.90
C CYS A 10 -6.88 10.52 11.23
N PRO A 11 -6.40 10.91 10.03
CA PRO A 11 -5.14 10.42 9.49
C PRO A 11 -3.97 10.88 10.36
N THR A 12 -2.97 10.02 10.53
CA THR A 12 -1.70 10.35 11.21
C THR A 12 -0.94 11.45 10.44
N VAL A 13 -0.93 11.38 9.11
CA VAL A 13 -0.49 12.46 8.20
C VAL A 13 -1.32 12.45 6.90
N THR A 14 -1.33 13.57 6.18
CA THR A 14 -2.08 13.76 4.91
C THR A 14 -1.20 14.33 3.80
N GLY A 15 -1.61 14.16 2.53
CA GLY A 15 -0.84 14.58 1.35
C GLY A 15 0.42 13.76 1.05
N VAL A 16 0.63 12.64 1.77
CA VAL A 16 1.88 11.87 1.74
C VAL A 16 1.80 10.66 0.79
N THR A 17 2.84 10.47 -0.01
CA THR A 17 3.13 9.18 -0.67
C THR A 17 4.24 8.42 0.06
N ILE A 18 4.14 7.09 0.09
CA ILE A 18 5.16 6.18 0.62
C ILE A 18 5.83 5.48 -0.56
N GLU A 19 7.02 5.94 -0.92
CA GLU A 19 7.77 5.40 -2.06
C GLU A 19 8.76 4.31 -1.62
N SER A 20 9.32 4.44 -0.41
CA SER A 20 10.32 3.52 0.16
C SER A 20 9.91 2.92 1.53
N THR A 21 10.69 1.93 2.01
CA THR A 21 10.57 1.46 3.41
C THR A 21 11.01 2.54 4.41
N ALA A 22 11.99 3.38 4.06
CA ALA A 22 12.48 4.45 4.93
C ALA A 22 11.39 5.50 5.20
N ASP A 23 10.59 5.86 4.18
CA ASP A 23 9.44 6.76 4.31
C ASP A 23 8.44 6.25 5.36
N ALA A 24 8.11 4.95 5.29
CA ALA A 24 7.22 4.29 6.24
C ALA A 24 7.79 4.26 7.66
N LEU A 25 9.07 3.88 7.81
CA LEU A 25 9.72 3.79 9.12
C LEU A 25 9.90 5.16 9.80
N LYS A 26 10.16 6.23 9.03
CA LYS A 26 10.27 7.59 9.57
C LYS A 26 8.96 8.06 10.22
N ILE A 27 7.80 7.83 9.58
CA ILE A 27 6.49 8.16 10.17
C ILE A 27 6.23 7.29 11.41
N VAL A 28 6.49 5.99 11.35
CA VAL A 28 6.27 5.10 12.51
C VAL A 28 7.16 5.48 13.71
N LYS A 29 8.44 5.81 13.49
CA LYS A 29 9.32 6.33 14.55
C LYS A 29 8.88 7.71 15.04
N ALA A 30 8.31 8.58 14.18
CA ALA A 30 7.69 9.83 14.63
C ALA A 30 6.48 9.59 15.56
N CYS A 31 5.68 8.54 15.30
CA CYS A 31 4.60 8.13 16.19
C CYS A 31 5.11 7.54 17.52
N GLN A 32 6.13 6.69 17.49
CA GLN A 32 6.78 6.14 18.69
C GLN A 32 7.42 7.25 19.55
N LYS A 33 7.92 8.34 18.93
CA LYS A 33 8.37 9.57 19.59
C LYS A 33 7.27 10.59 19.93
N GLN A 34 5.99 10.27 19.70
CA GLN A 34 4.83 11.17 19.94
C GLN A 34 4.86 12.51 19.16
N TYR A 35 5.64 12.62 18.08
CA TYR A 35 5.57 13.77 17.16
C TYR A 35 4.33 13.72 16.24
N PHE A 36 3.79 12.52 16.02
CA PHE A 36 2.48 12.28 15.39
C PHE A 36 1.67 11.32 16.27
N HIS A 37 0.34 11.41 16.22
CA HIS A 37 -0.52 10.52 17.00
C HIS A 37 -0.80 9.20 16.27
N CYS A 38 -0.74 8.10 17.02
CA CYS A 38 -1.31 6.83 16.58
C CYS A 38 -2.84 6.91 16.55
N VAL A 39 -3.44 6.17 15.63
CA VAL A 39 -4.89 6.01 15.49
C VAL A 39 -5.42 5.11 16.62
N PRO A 40 -6.29 5.61 17.52
CA PRO A 40 -6.66 4.89 18.74
C PRO A 40 -7.73 3.80 18.51
N ARG A 41 -8.40 3.78 17.35
CA ARG A 41 -9.48 2.82 17.05
C ARG A 41 -9.77 2.66 15.55
N ARG A 42 -10.64 1.68 15.27
CA ARG A 42 -11.40 1.48 14.02
C ARG A 42 -11.95 2.79 13.41
N PRO A 43 -11.73 3.20 12.14
CA PRO A 43 -12.69 4.04 11.45
C PRO A 43 -14.07 3.38 11.45
N LEU A 44 -15.08 4.09 11.93
CA LEU A 44 -16.49 3.72 11.82
C LEU A 44 -16.96 3.85 10.38
N ASP A 45 -18.04 3.14 10.03
CA ASP A 45 -18.56 3.05 8.66
C ASP A 45 -18.91 4.43 8.06
N ASN A 46 -19.40 5.37 8.90
CA ASN A 46 -19.67 6.76 8.54
C ASN A 46 -18.42 7.66 8.46
N GLU A 47 -17.30 7.28 9.07
CA GLU A 47 -16.04 8.04 8.96
C GLU A 47 -15.23 7.63 7.71
N ARG A 48 -15.45 6.42 7.16
CA ARG A 48 -14.61 5.85 6.09
C ARG A 48 -14.63 6.65 4.79
N SER A 49 -15.76 7.29 4.43
CA SER A 49 -15.82 8.11 3.21
C SER A 49 -14.85 9.30 3.25
N GLU A 50 -14.64 9.87 4.44
CA GLU A 50 -13.73 11.00 4.64
C GLU A 50 -12.28 10.56 4.92
N LEU A 51 -12.10 9.43 5.61
CA LEU A 51 -10.78 8.95 6.00
C LEU A 51 -10.06 8.16 4.91
N ILE A 52 -10.74 7.34 4.11
CA ILE A 52 -10.11 6.41 3.16
C ILE A 52 -9.90 7.11 1.80
N LYS A 53 -9.09 8.17 1.82
CA LYS A 53 -8.77 9.03 0.66
C LYS A 53 -7.28 8.96 0.28
N SER A 54 -6.97 9.39 -0.94
CA SER A 54 -5.60 9.49 -1.43
C SER A 54 -4.74 10.44 -0.57
N GLY A 55 -3.47 10.10 -0.34
CA GLY A 55 -2.54 10.85 0.49
C GLY A 55 -2.75 10.70 2.00
N HIS A 56 -3.79 10.00 2.46
CA HIS A 56 -4.01 9.75 3.88
C HIS A 56 -3.18 8.55 4.36
N VAL A 57 -2.48 8.74 5.47
CA VAL A 57 -1.65 7.72 6.12
C VAL A 57 -2.08 7.54 7.57
N PHE A 58 -2.22 6.28 7.98
CA PHE A 58 -2.67 5.88 9.32
C PHE A 58 -1.59 4.98 9.95
N VAL A 59 -1.14 5.33 11.16
CA VAL A 59 -0.28 4.48 12.00
C VAL A 59 -1.06 4.04 13.23
N TYR A 60 -0.96 2.78 13.63
CA TYR A 60 -1.54 2.27 14.88
C TYR A 60 -0.62 1.26 15.55
N GLU A 61 -0.59 1.26 16.89
CA GLU A 61 0.02 0.20 17.71
C GLU A 61 -1.04 -0.87 18.02
N GLU A 62 -0.70 -2.16 17.89
CA GLU A 62 -1.67 -3.27 17.90
C GLU A 62 -2.34 -3.51 19.27
N ASN A 63 -1.67 -3.19 20.37
CA ASN A 63 -2.15 -3.41 21.74
C ASN A 63 -2.98 -2.23 22.24
N GLU A 64 -2.55 -0.99 22.01
CA GLU A 64 -3.28 0.23 22.39
C GLU A 64 -4.59 0.35 21.60
N SER A 65 -4.50 0.33 20.26
CA SER A 65 -5.66 0.50 19.39
C SER A 65 -6.58 -0.74 19.29
N ARG A 66 -6.09 -1.89 19.77
CA ARG A 66 -6.67 -3.24 19.57
C ARG A 66 -6.82 -3.65 18.09
N ILE A 67 -6.21 -2.94 17.14
CA ILE A 67 -6.29 -3.23 15.70
C ILE A 67 -5.24 -4.28 15.31
N LYS A 68 -5.64 -5.55 15.15
CA LYS A 68 -4.75 -6.61 14.62
C LYS A 68 -4.68 -6.69 13.09
N ARG A 69 -5.63 -6.05 12.40
CA ARG A 69 -5.77 -5.98 10.93
C ARG A 69 -6.61 -4.74 10.59
N TRP A 70 -6.11 -3.84 9.74
CA TRP A 70 -6.88 -2.71 9.24
C TRP A 70 -8.09 -3.15 8.39
N THR A 71 -9.13 -2.33 8.33
CA THR A 71 -10.37 -2.64 7.59
C THR A 71 -11.05 -1.34 7.15
N ASP A 72 -11.36 -1.23 5.86
CA ASP A 72 -11.65 0.04 5.18
C ASP A 72 -12.82 -0.05 4.17
N SER A 73 -13.58 -1.16 4.19
CA SER A 73 -14.68 -1.48 3.26
C SER A 73 -14.34 -1.57 1.76
N ILE A 74 -13.12 -1.22 1.33
CA ILE A 74 -12.72 -1.29 -0.09
C ILE A 74 -12.38 -2.74 -0.48
N ARG A 75 -12.72 -3.10 -1.72
CA ARG A 75 -12.35 -4.41 -2.29
C ARG A 75 -10.95 -4.35 -2.90
N TRP A 76 -10.02 -5.00 -2.22
CA TRP A 76 -8.61 -5.06 -2.59
C TRP A 76 -8.29 -6.31 -3.39
N SER A 77 -7.38 -6.19 -4.36
CA SER A 77 -6.67 -7.34 -4.91
C SER A 77 -5.92 -8.11 -3.80
N PRO A 78 -5.59 -9.38 -4.01
CA PRO A 78 -4.50 -10.04 -3.26
C PRO A 78 -3.23 -9.20 -3.30
N SER A 79 -2.47 -9.19 -2.19
CA SER A 79 -1.27 -8.36 -2.06
C SER A 79 -0.14 -8.79 -3.00
N ARG A 80 0.79 -7.86 -3.23
CA ARG A 80 2.14 -8.15 -3.74
C ARG A 80 3.18 -7.56 -2.80
N ALA A 81 4.30 -8.27 -2.65
CA ALA A 81 5.47 -7.73 -1.97
C ALA A 81 6.15 -6.67 -2.85
N MET A 82 6.67 -5.64 -2.21
CA MET A 82 7.34 -4.50 -2.80
C MET A 82 8.47 -4.09 -1.85
N THR A 83 9.58 -4.83 -1.93
CA THR A 83 10.58 -4.90 -0.85
C THR A 83 9.87 -5.24 0.47
N ASN A 84 9.97 -4.43 1.52
CA ASN A 84 9.30 -4.68 2.81
C ASN A 84 7.81 -4.27 2.85
N LEU A 85 7.33 -3.54 1.84
CA LEU A 85 5.94 -3.09 1.76
C LEU A 85 5.05 -4.18 1.14
N LEU A 86 3.79 -4.27 1.57
CA LEU A 86 2.74 -4.89 0.77
C LEU A 86 1.99 -3.82 0.00
N VAL A 87 1.75 -4.05 -1.29
CA VAL A 87 0.90 -3.20 -2.14
C VAL A 87 -0.39 -3.93 -2.52
N TYR A 88 -1.48 -3.16 -2.53
CA TYR A 88 -2.83 -3.54 -2.90
C TYR A 88 -3.41 -2.48 -3.85
N ARG A 89 -4.28 -2.90 -4.78
CA ARG A 89 -5.08 -1.99 -5.62
C ARG A 89 -6.56 -2.34 -5.49
N GLU A 90 -7.41 -1.33 -5.62
CA GLU A 90 -8.86 -1.49 -5.68
C GLU A 90 -9.28 -2.26 -6.95
N VAL A 91 -10.21 -3.21 -6.79
CA VAL A 91 -10.74 -4.06 -7.87
C VAL A 91 -12.26 -4.00 -7.95
N PHE A 92 -12.81 -4.34 -9.11
CA PHE A 92 -14.24 -4.54 -9.27
C PHE A 92 -14.73 -5.82 -8.59
N ASP A 93 -16.01 -5.83 -8.22
CA ASP A 93 -16.72 -6.90 -7.47
C ASP A 93 -16.60 -8.31 -8.09
N LYS A 94 -16.44 -8.38 -9.42
CA LYS A 94 -16.71 -9.58 -10.21
C LYS A 94 -15.52 -10.53 -10.29
N PHE A 95 -15.13 -11.14 -9.17
CA PHE A 95 -14.22 -12.30 -9.17
C PHE A 95 -14.65 -13.39 -8.18
N LYS A 96 -15.04 -14.58 -8.70
CA LYS A 96 -15.32 -15.76 -7.87
C LYS A 96 -14.01 -16.47 -7.50
N PRO A 97 -13.78 -16.84 -6.22
CA PRO A 97 -12.69 -17.75 -5.85
C PRO A 97 -12.77 -19.06 -6.65
N GLY A 98 -11.63 -19.58 -7.10
CA GLY A 98 -11.57 -20.76 -7.98
C GLY A 98 -11.68 -20.47 -9.48
N GLY A 99 -12.04 -19.24 -9.88
CA GLY A 99 -11.81 -18.79 -11.26
C GLY A 99 -10.30 -18.79 -11.59
N ARG A 100 -9.92 -19.39 -12.71
CA ARG A 100 -8.53 -19.33 -13.23
C ARG A 100 -8.12 -17.86 -13.42
N ARG A 101 -6.80 -17.57 -13.45
CA ARG A 101 -6.29 -16.30 -14.02
C ARG A 101 -7.00 -16.08 -15.36
N VAL A 102 -7.60 -14.91 -15.58
CA VAL A 102 -8.44 -14.64 -16.76
C VAL A 102 -7.57 -14.35 -17.99
N ILE A 103 -6.88 -15.39 -18.45
CA ILE A 103 -6.47 -15.52 -19.84
C ILE A 103 -7.73 -15.98 -20.58
N ARG A 104 -8.19 -15.22 -21.59
CA ARG A 104 -9.34 -15.58 -22.43
C ARG A 104 -8.92 -16.03 -23.84
N PRO A 105 -8.69 -17.32 -24.06
CA PRO A 105 -9.09 -18.03 -25.29
C PRO A 105 -10.51 -18.63 -25.07
N ASN A 106 -11.40 -18.81 -26.04
CA ASN A 106 -11.50 -18.40 -27.45
C ASN A 106 -13.04 -18.42 -27.78
N ALA A 107 -13.62 -18.29 -28.98
CA ALA A 107 -13.14 -18.07 -30.34
C ALA A 107 -14.24 -17.39 -31.19
N ARG A 108 -13.85 -16.72 -32.28
CA ARG A 108 -14.67 -16.60 -33.51
C ARG A 108 -13.86 -16.73 -34.81
N ASN A 109 -12.78 -17.53 -34.80
CA ASN A 109 -12.30 -18.23 -36.00
C ASN A 109 -11.29 -19.35 -35.64
N PRO A 110 -11.39 -20.55 -36.25
CA PRO A 110 -10.44 -21.64 -36.04
C PRO A 110 -9.44 -21.79 -37.20
N ARG A 111 -8.28 -21.11 -37.12
CA ARG A 111 -7.06 -21.49 -37.85
C ARG A 111 -5.84 -21.22 -36.95
N MET A 112 -5.00 -22.23 -36.77
CA MET A 112 -3.85 -22.14 -35.86
C MET A 112 -2.61 -21.61 -36.57
N GLN A 113 -1.84 -20.77 -35.87
CA GLN A 113 -0.38 -20.76 -35.97
C GLN A 113 0.20 -20.67 -34.54
N PRO A 114 1.26 -21.42 -34.21
CA PRO A 114 1.89 -21.39 -32.89
C PRO A 114 2.91 -20.24 -32.81
N TYR A 115 2.44 -19.01 -32.54
CA TYR A 115 3.32 -17.86 -32.42
C TYR A 115 3.78 -17.61 -30.97
N SER A 116 5.11 -17.71 -30.80
CA SER A 116 6.03 -16.95 -29.93
C SER A 116 5.54 -16.31 -28.62
N SER A 117 6.39 -16.38 -27.59
CA SER A 117 6.18 -15.83 -26.24
C SER A 117 6.26 -14.29 -26.15
N SER A 118 5.62 -13.57 -27.08
CA SER A 118 5.73 -12.12 -27.26
C SER A 118 4.39 -11.51 -27.64
N GLY A 119 3.77 -10.75 -26.72
CA GLY A 119 2.55 -9.97 -26.97
C GLY A 119 1.33 -10.39 -26.15
N ARG A 120 1.21 -9.86 -24.92
CA ARG A 120 -0.11 -9.74 -24.26
C ARG A 120 -0.81 -8.48 -24.81
N PRO A 121 -2.13 -8.49 -25.04
CA PRO A 121 -2.85 -7.27 -25.41
C PRO A 121 -2.76 -6.24 -24.29
N SER A 122 -2.31 -5.03 -24.60
CA SER A 122 -2.07 -3.97 -23.61
C SER A 122 -3.36 -3.41 -22.97
N SER A 123 -4.52 -3.69 -23.57
CA SER A 123 -5.85 -3.15 -23.25
C SER A 123 -6.48 -3.62 -21.92
N LEU A 124 -5.68 -4.12 -20.98
CA LEU A 124 -6.08 -4.41 -19.60
C LEU A 124 -5.20 -3.67 -18.57
N LEU A 125 -4.20 -2.92 -19.04
CA LEU A 125 -3.44 -2.01 -18.20
C LEU A 125 -4.25 -0.73 -17.96
N ASP A 126 -4.12 -0.20 -16.74
CA ASP A 126 -4.53 1.15 -16.40
C ASP A 126 -3.77 2.15 -17.31
N PRO A 127 -4.44 3.07 -18.03
CA PRO A 127 -3.78 3.98 -18.99
C PRO A 127 -2.66 4.81 -18.34
N LEU A 128 -2.84 5.23 -17.08
CA LEU A 128 -1.84 5.97 -16.33
C LEU A 128 -0.57 5.13 -16.10
N LEU A 129 -0.73 3.83 -15.86
CA LEU A 129 0.41 2.90 -15.75
C LEU A 129 0.99 2.53 -17.12
N GLN A 130 0.18 2.47 -18.18
CA GLN A 130 0.66 2.14 -19.53
C GLN A 130 1.65 3.19 -20.05
N ALA A 131 1.42 4.48 -19.75
CA ALA A 131 2.32 5.58 -20.12
C ALA A 131 3.69 5.55 -19.41
N LEU A 132 3.81 4.88 -18.26
CA LEU A 132 5.05 4.80 -17.48
C LEU A 132 6.06 3.80 -18.04
N ARG A 133 7.35 4.09 -17.87
CA ARG A 133 8.42 3.12 -18.09
C ARG A 133 8.29 1.96 -17.08
N PRO A 134 8.79 0.75 -17.40
CA PRO A 134 8.58 -0.43 -16.55
C PRO A 134 9.02 -0.26 -15.09
N GLU A 135 10.16 0.40 -14.86
CA GLU A 135 10.69 0.64 -13.51
C GLU A 135 9.89 1.69 -12.73
N GLU A 136 9.32 2.71 -13.39
CA GLU A 136 8.43 3.69 -12.75
C GLU A 136 7.10 3.03 -12.35
N ARG A 137 6.50 2.24 -13.25
CA ARG A 137 5.31 1.42 -12.96
C ARG A 137 5.54 0.50 -11.75
N LYS A 138 6.71 -0.12 -11.68
CA LYS A 138 7.18 -0.99 -10.60
C LYS A 138 7.46 -0.22 -9.30
N ALA A 139 7.90 1.04 -9.36
CA ALA A 139 8.06 1.94 -8.20
C ALA A 139 6.72 2.49 -7.64
N VAL A 140 5.65 2.53 -8.45
CA VAL A 140 4.31 2.89 -7.98
C VAL A 140 3.54 1.68 -7.44
N VAL A 141 3.40 0.59 -8.23
CA VAL A 141 2.53 -0.57 -7.90
C VAL A 141 3.24 -1.93 -7.84
N GLY A 142 4.56 -1.99 -7.94
CA GLY A 142 5.29 -3.26 -7.99
C GLY A 142 4.86 -4.12 -9.18
N SER A 143 4.62 -5.41 -8.94
CA SER A 143 4.10 -6.33 -9.96
C SER A 143 2.57 -6.23 -10.19
N LEU A 144 1.84 -5.39 -9.45
CA LEU A 144 0.38 -5.40 -9.37
C LEU A 144 -0.28 -4.51 -10.45
N HIS A 145 -0.03 -4.82 -11.72
CA HIS A 145 -0.37 -3.93 -12.84
C HIS A 145 -1.31 -4.54 -13.91
N ASP A 146 -1.22 -5.86 -14.19
CA ASP A 146 -1.98 -6.54 -15.25
C ASP A 146 -2.90 -7.68 -14.77
N SER A 147 -2.79 -8.06 -13.49
CA SER A 147 -3.19 -9.39 -13.03
C SER A 147 -4.64 -9.52 -12.57
N TYR A 148 -5.39 -8.41 -12.47
CA TYR A 148 -6.78 -8.36 -11.98
C TYR A 148 -7.56 -7.25 -12.70
N LEU A 149 -8.89 -7.27 -12.60
CA LEU A 149 -9.75 -6.17 -13.03
C LEU A 149 -9.73 -5.04 -11.99
N PHE A 150 -8.66 -4.26 -12.01
CA PHE A 150 -8.51 -3.04 -11.22
C PHE A 150 -9.54 -1.98 -11.66
N LYS A 151 -9.88 -1.05 -10.76
CA LYS A 151 -10.50 0.21 -11.17
C LYS A 151 -9.46 1.14 -11.79
N GLU A 152 -9.82 1.82 -12.88
CA GLU A 152 -9.03 2.89 -13.50
C GLU A 152 -8.86 4.04 -12.50
N ASP A 153 -7.60 4.41 -12.23
CA ASP A 153 -7.20 5.31 -11.13
C ASP A 153 -7.90 5.01 -9.78
N GLY A 154 -8.19 3.72 -9.55
CA GLY A 154 -8.75 3.21 -8.29
C GLY A 154 -7.77 3.36 -7.14
N LEU A 155 -8.30 3.36 -5.91
CA LEU A 155 -7.45 3.60 -4.75
C LEU A 155 -6.41 2.48 -4.62
N CYS A 156 -5.17 2.87 -4.33
CA CYS A 156 -4.06 1.98 -4.03
C CYS A 156 -3.69 2.11 -2.55
N LYS A 157 -3.17 1.03 -1.97
CA LYS A 157 -2.78 0.98 -0.56
C LYS A 157 -1.42 0.29 -0.42
N LYS A 158 -0.49 0.93 0.28
CA LYS A 158 0.77 0.35 0.75
C LYS A 158 0.69 0.11 2.27
N THR A 159 1.20 -1.02 2.75
CA THR A 159 1.25 -1.31 4.20
C THR A 159 2.59 -1.90 4.64
N LEU A 160 2.96 -1.64 5.89
CA LEU A 160 4.08 -2.26 6.61
C LEU A 160 3.62 -2.58 8.05
N ALA A 161 4.19 -3.63 8.62
CA ALA A 161 4.03 -3.98 10.04
C ALA A 161 5.41 -4.27 10.62
N VAL A 162 5.70 -3.69 11.79
CA VAL A 162 7.06 -3.54 12.32
C VAL A 162 7.04 -3.54 13.86
N THR A 163 8.02 -4.20 14.46
CA THR A 163 8.22 -4.18 15.93
C THR A 163 9.31 -3.17 16.30
N ILE A 164 9.01 -2.32 17.28
CA ILE A 164 9.92 -1.32 17.85
C ILE A 164 9.76 -1.36 19.37
N ASP A 165 10.85 -1.62 20.10
CA ASP A 165 10.87 -1.64 21.56
C ASP A 165 9.80 -2.56 22.18
N GLN A 166 9.58 -3.73 21.56
CA GLN A 166 8.52 -4.73 21.83
C GLN A 166 7.09 -4.32 21.42
N TYR A 167 6.83 -3.05 21.14
CA TYR A 167 5.54 -2.57 20.63
C TYR A 167 5.42 -2.81 19.12
N LYS A 168 4.19 -3.11 18.66
CA LYS A 168 3.97 -3.55 17.29
C LYS A 168 3.13 -2.56 16.52
N TYR A 169 3.81 -1.78 15.69
CA TYR A 169 3.22 -0.75 14.86
C TYR A 169 2.85 -1.27 13.47
N HIS A 170 1.76 -0.77 12.93
CA HIS A 170 1.35 -0.96 11.55
C HIS A 170 1.14 0.40 10.92
N ILE A 171 1.50 0.53 9.65
CA ILE A 171 1.24 1.72 8.83
C ILE A 171 0.45 1.33 7.58
N VAL A 172 -0.56 2.15 7.28
CA VAL A 172 -1.45 2.02 6.12
C VAL A 172 -1.46 3.35 5.38
N ALA A 173 -0.94 3.37 4.17
CA ALA A 173 -0.88 4.57 3.33
C ALA A 173 -1.73 4.40 2.06
N TYR A 174 -2.60 5.35 1.79
CA TYR A 174 -3.49 5.38 0.63
C TYR A 174 -2.99 6.37 -0.42
N PHE A 175 -3.13 6.02 -1.70
CA PHE A 175 -2.76 6.88 -2.82
C PHE A 175 -3.56 6.50 -4.08
N LYS A 176 -3.81 7.45 -4.96
CA LYS A 176 -4.14 7.22 -6.36
C LYS A 176 -2.86 7.21 -7.19
N ILE A 177 -2.93 6.63 -8.39
CA ILE A 177 -1.79 6.64 -9.32
C ILE A 177 -1.63 8.05 -9.89
N SER A 178 -2.74 8.67 -10.30
CA SER A 178 -2.77 10.07 -10.76
C SER A 178 -2.07 11.03 -9.80
N ASP A 179 -2.41 11.03 -8.51
CA ASP A 179 -1.87 11.98 -7.53
C ASP A 179 -0.36 11.81 -7.28
N VAL A 180 0.19 10.60 -7.46
CA VAL A 180 1.64 10.34 -7.37
C VAL A 180 2.38 10.78 -8.63
N LEU A 181 1.78 10.59 -9.81
CA LEU A 181 2.36 11.00 -11.10
C LEU A 181 2.31 12.52 -11.29
N ASN A 182 1.19 13.14 -10.92
CA ASN A 182 0.98 14.59 -10.95
C ASN A 182 1.71 15.34 -9.81
N LYS A 183 2.45 14.63 -8.95
CA LYS A 183 3.18 15.16 -7.78
C LYS A 183 2.33 16.00 -6.82
N ILE A 184 1.04 15.65 -6.74
CA ILE A 184 0.09 16.15 -5.73
C ILE A 184 0.46 15.56 -4.37
N LEU A 185 0.83 14.27 -4.33
CA LEU A 185 1.42 13.65 -3.15
C LEU A 185 2.93 13.84 -3.14
N ARG A 186 3.48 14.12 -1.95
CA ARG A 186 4.92 14.30 -1.69
C ARG A 186 5.44 13.28 -0.69
N ARG A 187 6.74 13.00 -0.68
CA ARG A 187 7.35 12.07 0.30
C ARG A 187 7.32 12.70 1.71
N PRO A 188 7.37 11.91 2.80
CA PRO A 188 7.11 12.42 4.15
C PRO A 188 8.08 13.55 4.54
N GLU A 189 9.35 13.40 4.18
CA GLU A 189 10.42 14.37 4.47
C GLU A 189 10.42 15.63 3.58
N GLU A 190 9.51 15.72 2.60
CA GLU A 190 9.26 16.90 1.78
C GLU A 190 8.12 17.77 2.35
N ILE A 191 7.24 17.17 3.16
CA ILE A 191 6.16 17.85 3.89
C ILE A 191 6.60 18.16 5.33
N TYR A 192 7.33 17.25 5.96
CA TYR A 192 7.76 17.31 7.36
C TYR A 192 9.31 17.19 7.44
N PRO A 193 10.06 18.30 7.29
CA PRO A 193 11.53 18.25 7.21
C PRO A 193 12.22 17.58 8.41
N PHE A 194 11.62 17.63 9.61
CA PHE A 194 12.16 16.99 10.81
C PHE A 194 12.26 15.46 10.70
N LEU A 195 11.54 14.83 9.77
CA LEU A 195 11.65 13.39 9.49
C LEU A 195 13.00 13.00 8.87
N ARG A 196 13.82 13.96 8.41
CA ARG A 196 15.19 13.71 7.94
C ARG A 196 16.10 13.23 9.07
N GLU A 197 15.97 13.84 10.24
CA GLU A 197 16.75 13.55 11.45
C GLU A 197 16.22 12.35 12.26
N ILE A 198 15.14 11.70 11.81
CA ILE A 198 14.61 10.50 12.46
C ILE A 198 15.41 9.28 12.01
N ASP A 199 16.30 8.85 12.90
CA ASP A 199 16.96 7.55 12.81
C ASP A 199 15.97 6.39 12.84
N VAL A 200 16.07 5.52 11.84
CA VAL A 200 15.25 4.30 11.65
C VAL A 200 16.04 3.01 11.92
N ARG A 201 17.27 3.11 12.44
CA ARG A 201 18.04 1.96 12.96
C ARG A 201 17.38 1.39 14.23
N GLY A 202 17.79 0.18 14.62
CA GLY A 202 17.21 -0.55 15.76
C GLY A 202 15.80 -1.09 15.53
N VAL A 203 15.27 -1.02 14.30
CA VAL A 203 14.03 -1.67 13.90
C VAL A 203 14.28 -3.18 13.77
N ALA A 204 13.94 -3.92 14.83
CA ALA A 204 14.39 -5.30 15.01
C ALA A 204 13.61 -6.33 14.18
N GLU A 205 12.32 -6.10 13.91
CA GLU A 205 11.48 -7.07 13.20
C GLU A 205 10.66 -6.42 12.09
N MET A 206 10.91 -6.85 10.85
CA MET A 206 9.97 -6.70 9.74
C MET A 206 9.31 -8.07 9.51
N ASN A 207 7.97 -8.07 9.33
CA ASN A 207 7.14 -9.29 9.41
C ASN A 207 7.69 -10.49 8.60
N PRO A 208 8.04 -11.63 9.24
CA PRO A 208 8.71 -12.76 8.59
C PRO A 208 7.85 -13.53 7.57
N ARG A 209 6.57 -13.16 7.38
CA ARG A 209 5.75 -13.65 6.25
C ARG A 209 6.20 -13.12 4.88
N TYR A 210 7.17 -12.20 4.84
CA TYR A 210 7.69 -11.61 3.60
C TYR A 210 9.03 -12.24 3.14
N LYS A 211 9.35 -13.45 3.62
CA LYS A 211 10.57 -14.23 3.29
C LYS A 211 10.62 -14.77 1.84
N HIS A 212 10.46 -13.89 0.85
CA HIS A 212 10.93 -14.11 -0.52
C HIS A 212 11.89 -12.98 -0.90
N HIS A 213 13.19 -13.24 -0.74
CA HIS A 213 14.33 -12.39 -1.08
C HIS A 213 14.40 -11.01 -0.42
N ILE A 214 14.85 -11.00 0.84
CA ILE A 214 15.85 -10.01 1.29
C ILE A 214 16.93 -10.80 2.05
N ASP A 215 18.16 -10.73 1.56
CA ASP A 215 19.35 -11.02 2.36
C ASP A 215 19.65 -9.78 3.20
N VAL A 216 19.86 -9.97 4.51
CA VAL A 216 20.08 -8.88 5.47
C VAL A 216 21.56 -8.79 5.91
N SER A 217 22.45 -9.55 5.26
CA SER A 217 23.91 -9.39 5.40
C SER A 217 24.39 -8.17 4.61
N GLY A 218 24.19 -6.99 5.19
CA GLY A 218 24.38 -5.72 4.50
C GLY A 218 25.82 -5.42 4.03
N ARG A 219 25.91 -4.81 2.85
CA ARG A 219 26.99 -3.89 2.45
C ARG A 219 26.35 -2.66 1.80
N TYR A 220 27.11 -1.56 1.78
CA TYR A 220 26.73 -0.25 1.25
C TYR A 220 26.63 -0.25 -0.28
#